data_AF-A0A949PE30-F1
#
_entry.id   AF-A0A949PE30-F1
#
_cell.length_a   1.000
_cell.length_b   1.000
_cell.length_c   1.000
_cell.angle_alpha   90.00
_cell.angle_beta   90.00
_cell.angle_gamma   90.00
#
_symmetry.space_group_name_H-M   'P 1'
#
loop_
_entity.id
_entity.type
_entity.pdbx_description
1 polymer ?
#
loop_
_entity_poly.entity_id
_entity_poly.type
_entity_poly.pdbx_seq_one_letter_code
_entity_poly.pdbx_strand_id
1 'polypeptide(L)'
;NGAQPTDTARAILSYKGVMLKKHLAGGVRKGAFTEEQAEEKFNAWIAEKGAAIDGKRTELSDAESKVKADALAAEKAINDKRVSDATEVAEEEAKAAAAEEAATEEAATEEAPAEVEASKEEE
;
A
#
# COMPACT_ATOMS: atom_id res chain seq x y z
N ASN A 1 17.51 -51.24 -9.41
CA ASN A 1 17.34 -50.75 -8.02
C ASN A 1 17.89 -49.34 -7.94
N GLY A 2 17.04 -48.36 -7.63
CA GLY A 2 17.44 -46.95 -7.57
C GLY A 2 16.57 -46.22 -6.55
N ALA A 3 17.05 -45.07 -6.06
CA ALA A 3 16.39 -44.29 -5.04
C ALA A 3 14.96 -43.90 -5.48
N GLN A 4 14.00 -44.12 -4.59
CA GLN A 4 12.62 -43.66 -4.73
C GLN A 4 12.48 -42.31 -4.00
N PRO A 5 12.35 -41.18 -4.73
CA PRO A 5 12.15 -39.91 -4.09
C PRO A 5 10.75 -39.85 -3.48
N THR A 6 10.67 -39.32 -2.26
CA THR A 6 9.41 -38.89 -1.64
C THR A 6 8.78 -37.77 -2.45
N ASP A 7 7.51 -37.46 -2.22
CA ASP A 7 6.77 -36.52 -3.06
C ASP A 7 7.39 -35.11 -3.06
N THR A 8 7.79 -34.60 -1.90
CA THR A 8 8.49 -33.30 -1.80
C THR A 8 9.83 -33.33 -2.52
N ALA A 9 10.61 -34.40 -2.35
CA ALA A 9 11.90 -34.53 -3.05
C ALA A 9 11.69 -34.60 -4.57
N ARG A 10 10.68 -35.35 -5.03
CA ARG A 10 10.31 -35.44 -6.45
C ARG A 10 9.90 -34.09 -7.00
N ALA A 11 9.12 -33.31 -6.26
CA ALA A 11 8.72 -31.96 -6.66
C ALA A 11 9.96 -31.06 -6.85
N ILE A 12 10.88 -31.05 -5.88
CA ILE A 12 12.12 -30.25 -5.94
C ILE A 12 12.99 -30.68 -7.14
N LEU A 13 13.22 -31.99 -7.30
CA LEU A 13 14.03 -32.54 -8.38
C LEU A 13 13.41 -32.28 -9.76
N SER A 14 12.08 -32.30 -9.85
CA SER A 14 11.35 -31.98 -11.09
C SER A 14 11.43 -30.49 -11.40
N TYR A 15 11.26 -29.64 -10.39
CA TYR A 15 11.38 -28.18 -10.52
C TYR A 15 12.78 -27.76 -10.99
N LYS A 16 13.83 -28.39 -10.45
CA LYS A 16 15.22 -28.14 -10.86
C LYS A 16 15.62 -28.82 -12.18
N GLY A 17 14.74 -29.62 -12.80
CA GLY A 17 14.98 -30.28 -14.08
C GLY A 17 15.78 -31.58 -14.02
N VAL A 18 16.23 -32.02 -12.83
CA VAL A 18 17.05 -33.23 -12.67
C VAL A 18 16.32 -34.48 -13.18
N MET A 19 15.01 -34.56 -12.94
CA MET A 19 14.17 -35.67 -13.42
C MET A 19 14.10 -35.71 -14.96
N LEU A 20 13.98 -34.55 -15.60
CA LEU A 20 13.96 -34.44 -17.06
C LEU A 20 15.32 -34.80 -17.66
N LYS A 21 16.42 -34.27 -17.10
CA LYS A 21 17.78 -34.60 -17.55
C LYS A 21 18.05 -36.10 -17.46
N LYS A 22 17.62 -36.76 -16.37
CA LYS A 22 17.68 -38.22 -16.24
C LYS A 22 16.89 -38.94 -17.33
N HIS A 23 15.68 -38.47 -17.64
CA HIS A 23 14.84 -39.05 -18.69
C HIS A 23 15.51 -38.96 -20.07
N LEU A 24 16.01 -37.77 -20.42
CA LEU A 24 16.69 -37.51 -21.69
C LEU A 24 17.98 -38.33 -21.82
N ALA A 25 18.81 -38.37 -20.78
CA ALA A 25 20.00 -39.23 -20.74
C ALA A 25 19.63 -40.73 -20.86
N GLY A 26 18.45 -41.13 -20.35
CA GLY A 26 17.90 -42.46 -20.58
C GLY A 26 17.56 -42.74 -22.04
N GLY A 27 17.02 -41.75 -22.75
CA GLY A 27 16.78 -41.80 -24.19
C GLY A 27 18.07 -41.91 -25.00
N VAL A 28 19.09 -41.12 -24.65
CA VAL A 28 20.43 -41.20 -25.28
C VAL A 28 21.03 -42.59 -25.14
N ARG A 29 21.02 -43.14 -23.93
CA ARG A 29 21.56 -44.50 -23.66
C ARG A 29 20.84 -45.61 -24.42
N LYS A 30 19.57 -45.36 -24.81
CA LYS A 30 18.75 -46.28 -25.62
C LYS A 30 18.82 -45.97 -27.12
N GLY A 31 19.60 -44.97 -27.54
CA GLY A 31 19.73 -44.55 -28.94
C GLY A 31 18.55 -43.77 -29.49
N ALA A 32 17.61 -43.32 -28.65
CA ALA A 32 16.45 -42.54 -29.09
C ALA A 32 16.79 -41.08 -29.43
N PHE A 33 17.85 -40.54 -28.82
CA PHE A 33 18.35 -39.18 -29.04
C PHE A 33 19.88 -39.19 -29.08
N THR A 34 20.49 -38.20 -29.73
CA THR A 34 21.90 -37.86 -29.53
C THR A 34 22.08 -37.04 -28.25
N GLU A 35 23.30 -36.96 -27.72
CA GLU A 35 23.62 -36.12 -26.56
C GLU A 35 23.25 -34.64 -26.81
N GLU A 36 23.51 -34.14 -28.01
CA GLU A 36 23.20 -32.76 -28.38
C GLU A 36 21.69 -32.49 -28.41
N GLN A 37 20.90 -33.39 -29.00
CA GLN A 37 19.44 -33.25 -29.01
C GLN A 37 18.83 -33.29 -27.61
N ALA A 38 19.42 -34.09 -26.71
CA ALA A 38 19.01 -34.14 -25.32
C ALA A 38 19.34 -32.83 -24.58
N GLU A 39 20.54 -32.29 -24.79
CA GLU A 39 20.94 -31.03 -24.14
C GLU A 39 20.14 -29.84 -24.69
N GLU A 40 19.85 -29.79 -25.99
CA GLU A 40 18.99 -28.76 -26.60
C GLU A 40 17.60 -28.75 -25.98
N LYS A 41 16.95 -29.92 -25.88
CA LYS A 41 15.63 -30.06 -25.25
C LYS A 41 15.67 -29.68 -23.77
N PHE A 42 16.74 -30.03 -23.07
CA PHE A 42 16.91 -29.68 -21.67
C PHE A 42 17.04 -28.16 -21.49
N ASN A 43 17.87 -27.51 -22.31
CA ASN A 43 18.07 -26.07 -22.27
C ASN A 43 16.81 -25.30 -22.63
N ALA A 44 16.08 -25.74 -23.66
CA ALA A 44 14.78 -25.17 -24.02
C ALA A 44 13.78 -25.25 -22.86
N TRP A 45 13.72 -26.41 -22.19
CA TRP A 45 12.86 -26.59 -21.03
C TRP A 45 13.27 -25.70 -19.84
N ILE A 46 14.56 -25.56 -19.56
CA ILE A 46 15.06 -24.68 -18.50
C ILE A 46 14.71 -23.23 -18.80
N ALA A 47 14.87 -22.78 -20.05
CA ALA A 47 14.53 -21.43 -20.47
C ALA A 47 13.02 -21.16 -20.32
N GLU A 48 12.17 -22.06 -20.79
CA GLU A 48 10.71 -21.97 -20.65
C GLU A 48 10.29 -21.91 -19.18
N LYS A 49 10.86 -22.79 -18.34
CA LYS A 49 10.58 -22.79 -16.90
C LYS A 49 11.07 -21.52 -16.22
N GLY A 50 12.27 -21.05 -16.55
CA GLY A 50 12.81 -19.80 -16.04
C GLY A 50 11.88 -18.63 -16.35
N ALA A 51 11.47 -18.49 -17.62
CA ALA A 51 10.54 -17.44 -18.05
C ALA A 51 9.19 -17.52 -17.31
N ALA A 52 8.64 -18.72 -17.11
CA ALA A 52 7.39 -18.89 -16.37
C ALA A 52 7.52 -18.54 -14.87
N ILE A 53 8.67 -18.82 -14.27
CA ILE A 53 8.96 -18.47 -12.86
C ILE A 53 9.12 -16.95 -12.72
N ASP A 54 9.90 -16.34 -13.62
CA ASP A 54 10.12 -14.90 -13.62
C ASP A 54 8.83 -14.13 -13.88
N GLY A 55 7.97 -14.60 -14.79
CA GLY A 55 6.65 -14.02 -15.02
C GLY A 55 5.74 -14.05 -13.78
N LYS A 56 5.75 -15.15 -13.01
CA LYS A 56 5.02 -15.21 -11.74
C LYS A 56 5.61 -14.29 -10.68
N ARG A 57 6.95 -14.17 -10.65
CA ARG A 57 7.63 -13.26 -9.71
C ARG A 57 7.24 -11.81 -9.99
N THR A 58 7.23 -11.40 -11.26
CA THR A 58 6.84 -10.04 -11.63
C THR A 58 5.36 -9.78 -11.29
N GLU A 59 4.48 -10.73 -11.61
CA GLU A 59 3.04 -10.62 -11.29
C GLU A 59 2.80 -10.42 -9.78
N LEU A 60 3.46 -11.21 -8.93
CA LEU A 60 3.34 -11.08 -7.48
C LEU A 60 3.92 -9.75 -6.97
N SER A 61 5.07 -9.32 -7.50
CA SER A 61 5.69 -8.04 -7.14
C SER A 61 4.79 -6.85 -7.50
N ASP A 62 4.16 -6.90 -8.67
CA ASP A 62 3.26 -5.85 -9.14
C ASP A 62 1.97 -5.83 -8.32
N ALA A 63 1.42 -7.00 -7.99
CA ALA A 63 0.26 -7.13 -7.11
C ALA A 63 0.55 -6.56 -5.71
N GLU A 64 1.70 -6.88 -5.11
CA GLU A 64 2.11 -6.33 -3.81
C GLU A 64 2.29 -4.81 -3.86
N SER A 65 2.89 -4.30 -4.94
CA SER A 65 3.11 -2.86 -5.12
C SER A 65 1.79 -2.11 -5.28
N LYS A 66 0.83 -2.70 -6.01
CA LYS A 66 -0.52 -2.16 -6.15
C LYS A 66 -1.27 -2.11 -4.81
N VAL A 67 -1.26 -3.20 -4.05
CA VAL A 67 -1.90 -3.25 -2.73
C VAL A 67 -1.33 -2.18 -1.80
N LYS A 68 0.00 -1.99 -1.79
CA LYS A 68 0.66 -0.94 -1.00
C LYS A 68 0.25 0.46 -1.47
N ALA A 69 0.21 0.70 -2.78
CA ALA A 69 -0.20 1.99 -3.34
C ALA A 69 -1.67 2.33 -2.99
N ASP A 70 -2.56 1.35 -3.11
CA ASP A 70 -3.98 1.50 -2.77
C ASP A 70 -4.17 1.77 -1.28
N ALA A 71 -3.43 1.06 -0.41
CA ALA A 71 -3.44 1.32 1.03
C ALA A 71 -2.96 2.73 1.39
N LEU A 72 -1.84 3.18 0.80
CA LEU A 72 -1.32 4.52 1.02
C LEU A 72 -2.26 5.62 0.49
N ALA A 73 -2.94 5.40 -0.63
CA ALA A 73 -3.93 6.33 -1.16
C ALA A 73 -5.14 6.46 -0.23
N ALA A 74 -5.62 5.34 0.33
CA ALA A 74 -6.70 5.34 1.30
C ALA A 74 -6.31 6.07 2.59
N GLU A 75 -5.10 5.83 3.12
CA GLU A 75 -4.60 6.54 4.31
C GLU A 75 -4.48 8.04 4.09
N LYS A 76 -4.00 8.48 2.91
CA LYS A 76 -3.92 9.91 2.55
C LYS A 76 -5.30 10.55 2.50
N ALA A 77 -6.26 9.93 1.82
CA ALA A 77 -7.62 10.47 1.73
C ALA A 77 -8.27 10.64 3.11
N ILE A 78 -8.02 9.70 4.02
CA ILE A 78 -8.52 9.80 5.40
C ILE A 78 -7.79 10.92 6.16
N ASN A 79 -6.47 11.06 5.98
CA ASN A 79 -5.71 12.14 6.61
C ASN A 79 -6.19 13.51 6.11
N ASP A 80 -6.29 13.70 4.81
CA ASP A 80 -6.75 14.94 4.18
C ASP A 80 -8.15 15.32 4.68
N LYS A 81 -9.06 14.34 4.79
CA LYS A 81 -10.38 14.55 5.39
C LYS A 81 -10.32 14.96 6.86
N ARG A 82 -9.48 14.32 7.68
CA ARG A 82 -9.33 14.71 9.09
C ARG A 82 -8.76 16.11 9.24
N VAL A 83 -7.83 16.49 8.36
CA VAL A 83 -7.27 17.85 8.33
C VAL A 83 -8.34 18.86 7.95
N SER A 84 -9.13 18.59 6.89
CA SER A 84 -10.22 19.50 6.49
C SER A 84 -11.27 19.67 7.59
N ASP A 85 -11.73 18.55 8.16
CA ASP A 85 -12.73 18.57 9.23
C ASP A 85 -12.20 19.34 10.46
N ALA A 86 -10.92 19.17 10.81
CA ALA A 86 -10.30 19.91 11.92
C ALA A 86 -10.14 21.41 11.62
N THR A 87 -9.82 21.80 10.38
CA THR A 87 -9.75 23.22 10.00
C THR A 87 -11.12 23.89 10.02
N GLU A 88 -12.16 23.20 9.56
CA GLU A 88 -13.53 23.74 9.59
C GLU A 88 -14.02 23.94 11.03
N VAL A 89 -13.78 22.97 11.92
CA VAL A 89 -14.12 23.11 13.35
C VAL A 89 -13.36 24.26 14.00
N ALA A 90 -12.06 24.42 13.71
CA ALA A 90 -11.27 25.52 14.26
C ALA A 90 -11.73 26.90 13.76
N GLU A 91 -12.13 27.02 12.49
CA GLU A 91 -12.70 28.25 11.96
C GLU A 91 -14.07 28.56 12.56
N GLU A 92 -14.92 27.55 12.78
CA GLU A 92 -16.24 27.71 13.41
C GLU A 92 -16.11 28.12 14.89
N GLU A 93 -15.20 27.50 15.64
CA GLU A 93 -14.88 27.88 17.03
C GLU A 93 -14.31 29.30 17.12
N ALA A 94 -13.41 29.69 16.20
CA ALA A 94 -12.88 31.05 16.17
C ALA A 94 -13.96 32.10 15.86
N LYS A 95 -14.92 31.76 14.99
CA LYS A 95 -16.05 32.64 14.66
C LYS A 95 -17.04 32.75 15.82
N ALA A 96 -17.28 31.65 16.53
CA ALA A 96 -18.12 31.63 17.73
C ALA A 96 -17.49 32.46 18.87
N ALA A 97 -16.19 32.31 19.11
CA ALA A 97 -15.46 33.10 20.09
C ALA A 97 -15.47 34.61 19.78
N ALA A 98 -15.26 34.99 18.50
CA ALA A 98 -15.34 36.38 18.08
C ALA A 98 -16.77 36.97 18.19
N ALA A 99 -17.81 36.16 17.98
CA ALA A 99 -19.19 36.59 18.16
C ALA A 99 -19.56 36.74 19.65
N GLU A 100 -19.03 35.87 20.51
CA GLU A 100 -19.21 35.95 21.96
C GLU A 100 -18.48 37.17 22.54
N GLU A 101 -17.25 37.45 22.08
CA GLU A 101 -16.50 38.64 22.49
C GLU A 101 -17.20 39.95 22.05
N ALA A 102 -17.73 40.00 20.82
CA ALA A 102 -18.51 41.13 20.33
C ALA A 102 -19.84 41.33 21.10
N ALA A 103 -20.54 40.25 21.47
CA ALA A 103 -21.76 40.33 22.27
C ALA A 103 -21.48 40.78 23.71
N THR A 104 -20.30 40.46 24.25
CA THR A 104 -19.89 40.88 25.59
C THR A 104 -19.49 42.37 25.62
N GLU A 105 -18.89 42.88 24.55
CA GLU A 105 -18.55 44.30 24.39
C GLU A 105 -19.79 45.19 24.14
N GLU A 106 -20.78 44.69 23.41
CA GLU A 106 -22.05 45.41 23.18
C GLU A 106 -22.90 45.50 24.45
N ALA A 107 -22.94 44.44 25.28
CA ALA A 107 -23.62 44.45 26.58
C ALA A 107 -22.96 45.36 27.63
N ALA A 108 -21.64 45.59 27.54
CA ALA A 108 -20.92 46.52 28.42
C ALA A 108 -21.17 48.00 28.05
N THR A 109 -21.67 48.28 26.85
CA THR A 109 -21.87 49.66 26.35
C THR A 109 -23.31 50.16 26.57
N GLU A 110 -24.30 49.29 26.79
CA GLU A 110 -25.71 49.68 26.99
C GLU A 110 -26.10 50.04 28.44
N GLU A 111 -25.25 49.81 29.46
CA GLU A 111 -25.55 50.15 30.86
C GLU A 111 -25.10 51.56 31.30
N ALA A 112 -25.16 52.55 30.41
CA ALA A 112 -24.96 53.95 30.78
C ALA A 112 -25.92 54.92 30.06
N PRO A 113 -27.16 55.09 30.56
CA PRO A 113 -27.81 56.39 30.44
C PRO A 113 -28.27 56.93 31.79
N ALA A 114 -27.58 58.00 32.20
CA ALA A 114 -28.09 59.26 32.75
C ALA A 114 -29.26 59.28 33.77
N GLU A 115 -28.98 59.87 34.94
CA GLU A 115 -29.87 60.80 35.68
C GLU A 115 -28.95 61.78 36.45
N VAL A 116 -28.73 63.05 36.01
CA VAL A 116 -29.57 64.27 36.18
C VAL A 116 -29.83 64.56 37.68
N GLU A 117 -29.65 65.73 38.30
CA GLU A 117 -29.10 67.08 38.08
C GLU A 117 -29.10 67.74 39.49
N ALA A 118 -28.18 68.66 39.81
CA ALA A 118 -28.45 69.87 40.63
C ALA A 118 -27.18 70.70 40.98
N SER A 119 -27.05 71.85 40.30
CA SER A 119 -26.83 73.19 40.88
C SER A 119 -25.70 73.48 41.91
N LYS A 120 -24.77 74.37 41.49
CA LYS A 120 -24.47 75.71 42.08
C LYS A 120 -23.07 75.97 42.74
N GLU A 121 -22.44 77.03 42.20
CA GLU A 121 -21.49 78.04 42.74
C GLU A 121 -20.12 77.72 43.40
N GLU A 122 -19.14 78.50 42.91
CA GLU A 122 -17.96 79.15 43.54
C GLU A 122 -17.13 78.41 44.61
N GLU A 123 -15.83 78.25 44.31
CA GLU A 123 -14.77 79.19 44.77
C GLU A 123 -13.62 79.24 43.76
#